data_AF-A0A430HVA7-F1
#
_entry.id   AF-A0A430HVA7-F1
#
_cell.length_a   1.000
_cell.length_b   1.000
_cell.length_c   1.000
_cell.angle_alpha   90.00
_cell.angle_beta   90.00
_cell.angle_gamma   90.00
#
_symmetry.space_group_name_H-M   'P 1'
#
loop_
_entity.id
_entity.type
_entity.pdbx_description
1 polymer ?
#
loop_
_entity_poly.entity_id
_entity_poly.type
_entity_poly.pdbx_seq_one_letter_code
_entity_poly.pdbx_strand_id
1 'polypeptide(L)' 'TLVTHIFVDGDPQLDIGDSVFGVKDSLIKRFEQQPAGTPTPDGRDLGEQDWAKTRFDIVLAPR' A
#
# COMPACT_ATOMS: atom_id res chain seq x y z
N THR A 1 8.61 7.04 -19.16
CA THR A 1 7.48 6.20 -18.70
C THR A 1 7.84 5.56 -17.36
N LEU A 2 6.89 5.42 -16.43
CA LEU A 2 7.09 4.78 -15.13
C LEU A 2 6.30 3.46 -15.05
N VAL A 3 6.97 2.39 -14.62
CA VAL A 3 6.35 1.11 -14.26
C VAL A 3 6.85 0.77 -12.85
N THR A 4 5.92 0.60 -11.90
CA THR A 4 6.25 0.36 -10.49
C THR A 4 5.08 -0.32 -9.77
N HIS A 5 5.37 -0.87 -8.59
CA HIS A 5 4.42 -1.32 -7.58
C HIS A 5 4.82 -0.72 -6.21
N ILE A 6 3.99 -0.90 -5.19
CA ILE A 6 4.29 -0.53 -3.80
C ILE A 6 4.23 -1.76 -2.91
N PHE A 7 5.00 -1.76 -1.83
CA PHE A 7 5.11 -2.84 -0.87
C PHE A 7 4.44 -2.46 0.45
N VAL A 8 3.94 -3.44 1.20
CA VAL A 8 3.30 -3.22 2.49
C VAL A 8 4.35 -3.19 3.59
N ASP A 9 4.37 -2.11 4.37
CA ASP A 9 5.23 -2.00 5.54
C ASP A 9 4.92 -3.10 6.57
N GLY A 10 5.96 -3.76 7.08
CA GLY A 10 5.86 -4.89 8.00
C GLY A 10 5.48 -6.23 7.37
N ASP A 11 5.45 -6.36 6.04
CA ASP A 11 5.30 -7.66 5.37
C ASP A 11 6.53 -8.55 5.67
N PRO A 12 6.36 -9.75 6.27
CA PRO A 12 7.48 -10.65 6.58
C PRO A 12 8.33 -11.03 5.35
N GLN A 13 7.77 -10.96 4.14
CA GLN A 13 8.52 -11.25 2.92
C GLN A 13 9.60 -10.19 2.64
N LEU A 14 9.49 -8.99 3.20
CA LEU A 14 10.53 -7.96 3.11
C LEU A 14 11.81 -8.39 3.84
N ASP A 15 11.67 -9.11 4.96
CA ASP A 15 12.80 -9.60 5.77
C ASP A 15 13.43 -10.87 5.18
N ILE A 16 12.59 -11.78 4.67
CA ILE A 16 13.03 -13.05 4.07
C ILE A 16 13.69 -12.80 2.70
N GLY A 17 13.24 -11.75 2.01
CA GLY A 17 13.67 -11.39 0.67
C GLY A 17 12.60 -11.71 -0.37
N ASP A 18 12.24 -10.71 -1.17
CA ASP A 18 11.40 -10.91 -2.35
C ASP A 18 12.11 -11.80 -3.37
N SER A 19 11.40 -12.82 -3.86
CA SER A 19 11.92 -13.83 -4.81
C SER A 19 12.43 -13.24 -6.12
N VAL A 20 11.94 -12.06 -6.51
CA VAL A 20 12.34 -11.36 -7.75
C VAL A 20 13.09 -10.07 -7.49
N PHE A 21 13.50 -9.83 -6.23
CA PHE A 21 14.33 -8.69 -5.82
C PHE A 21 13.77 -7.32 -6.24
N GLY A 22 12.45 -7.17 -6.26
CA GLY A 22 11.75 -5.95 -6.69
C GLY A 22 11.67 -4.85 -5.64
N VAL A 23 11.95 -5.17 -4.37
CA VAL A 23 11.80 -4.27 -3.23
C VAL A 23 12.74 -3.06 -3.34
N LYS A 24 12.20 -1.87 -3.06
CA LYS A 24 12.94 -0.64 -2.82
C LYS A 24 12.30 0.09 -1.65
N ASP A 25 13.10 0.57 -0.71
CA ASP A 25 12.61 1.23 0.51
C ASP A 25 11.65 2.39 0.23
N SER A 26 11.92 3.18 -0.82
CA SER A 26 11.06 4.29 -1.23
C SER A 26 9.67 3.85 -1.73
N LEU A 27 9.49 2.58 -2.07
CA LEU A 27 8.24 1.97 -2.53
C LEU A 27 7.49 1.23 -1.42
N ILE A 28 8.06 1.11 -0.21
CA ILE A 28 7.35 0.57 0.96
C ILE A 28 6.37 1.63 1.48
N LYS A 29 5.13 1.22 1.76
CA LYS A 29 4.04 2.08 2.22
C LYS A 29 3.33 1.45 3.39
N ARG A 30 2.93 2.30 4.35
CA ARG A 30 2.06 1.89 5.43
C ARG A 30 0.63 1.74 4.92
N PHE A 31 0.02 0.60 5.22
CA PHE A 31 -1.41 0.35 5.03
C PHE A 31 -2.06 0.46 6.41
N GLU A 32 -2.68 1.60 6.69
CA GLU A 32 -3.32 1.89 7.96
C GLU A 32 -4.66 1.15 8.04
N GLN A 33 -4.76 0.19 8.96
CA GLN A 33 -6.00 -0.51 9.24
C GLN A 33 -7.05 0.43 9.82
N GLN A 34 -8.27 0.28 9.32
CA GLN A 34 -9.47 1.00 9.67
C GLN A 34 -10.46 -0.04 10.21
N PRO A 35 -10.84 0.03 11.49
CA PRO A 35 -11.77 -0.92 12.06
C PRO A 35 -13.13 -0.90 11.36
N ALA A 36 -13.86 -2.01 11.44
CA ALA A 36 -15.25 -2.14 11.05
C ALA A 36 -16.10 -0.94 11.51
N GLY A 37 -16.97 -0.45 10.63
CA GLY A 37 -17.79 0.74 10.87
C GLY A 37 -17.08 2.08 10.63
N THR A 38 -15.77 2.11 10.38
CA THR A 38 -15.08 3.34 9.96
C THR A 38 -15.56 3.75 8.55
N PRO A 39 -16.06 4.98 8.32
CA PRO A 39 -16.56 5.41 7.03
C PRO A 39 -15.48 5.33 5.94
N THR A 40 -15.81 4.70 4.82
CA THR A 40 -14.97 4.68 3.62
C THR A 40 -14.98 6.04 2.92
N PRO A 41 -13.89 6.46 2.26
CA PRO A 41 -13.83 7.79 1.63
C PRO A 41 -14.82 7.98 0.48
N ASP A 42 -15.23 6.90 -0.17
CA ASP A 42 -16.18 6.87 -1.29
C ASP A 42 -17.61 6.52 -0.83
N GLY A 43 -17.83 6.30 0.47
CA GLY A 43 -19.13 5.92 1.02
C GLY A 43 -19.56 4.49 0.70
N ARG A 44 -18.65 3.63 0.19
CA ARG A 44 -18.90 2.21 0.00
C ARG A 44 -19.23 1.52 1.34
N ASP A 45 -20.33 0.78 1.37
CA ASP A 45 -20.68 -0.08 2.51
C ASP A 45 -19.83 -1.36 2.51
N LEU A 46 -19.16 -1.62 3.64
CA LEU A 46 -18.34 -2.79 3.90
C LEU A 46 -18.91 -3.66 5.04
N GLY A 47 -20.07 -3.31 5.58
CA GLY A 47 -20.65 -3.97 6.75
C GLY A 47 -19.70 -3.96 7.94
N GLU A 48 -19.47 -5.13 8.51
CA GLU A 48 -18.60 -5.33 9.69
C GLU A 48 -17.14 -5.66 9.32
N GLN A 49 -16.70 -5.34 8.11
CA GLN A 49 -15.34 -5.64 7.67
C GLN A 49 -14.39 -4.48 7.98
N ASP A 50 -13.24 -4.82 8.53
CA ASP A 50 -12.08 -3.93 8.56
C ASP A 50 -11.60 -3.63 7.13
N TRP A 51 -10.98 -2.48 6.94
CA TRP A 51 -10.38 -2.08 5.67
C TRP A 51 -9.06 -1.34 5.87
N ALA A 52 -8.22 -1.25 4.84
CA ALA A 52 -6.95 -0.56 4.94
C ALA A 52 -6.90 0.67 4.04
N LYS A 53 -6.22 1.72 4.50
CA LYS A 53 -5.94 2.94 3.74
C LYS A 53 -4.45 3.12 3.52
N THR A 54 -4.04 3.51 2.32
CA THR A 54 -2.66 3.92 2.05
C THR A 54 -2.61 5.15 1.16
N ARG A 55 -1.50 5.87 1.19
CA ARG A 55 -1.22 7.02 0.32
C ARG A 55 0.10 6.79 -0.39
N PHE A 56 0.12 7.01 -1.70
CA PHE A 56 1.33 6.97 -2.53
C PHE A 56 1.33 8.12 -3.51
N ASP A 57 2.22 9.09 -3.31
CA ASP A 57 2.41 10.21 -4.23
C ASP A 57 3.38 9.78 -5.35
N ILE A 58 2.96 9.92 -6.61
CA ILE A 58 3.75 9.53 -7.80
C ILE A 58 4.35 10.77 -8.45
N VAL A 59 5.67 10.80 -8.60
CA VAL A 59 6.41 11.87 -9.28
C VAL A 59 7.04 11.33 -10.57
N LEU A 60 6.79 12.00 -11.69
CA LEU A 60 7.35 11.65 -12.99
C LEU A 60 8.54 12.57 -13.32
N ALA A 61 9.63 11.99 -13.80
CA ALA A 61 10.76 12.76 -14.32
C ALA A 61 10.40 13.48 -15.64
N PRO A 62 11.13 14.55 -16.00
CA PRO A 62 11.06 15.11 -17.36
C PRO A 62 11.29 14.04 -18.42
N ARG A 63 10.74 14.26 -19.63
CA ARG A 63 10.87 13.31 -20.74
C ARG A 63 12.28 13.26 -21.32
#